data_AF-A0A871Y7H1-F1
#
_entry.id   AF-A0A871Y7H1-F1
#
_cell.length_a   1.000
_cell.length_b   1.000
_cell.length_c   1.000
_cell.angle_alpha   90.00
_cell.angle_beta   90.00
_cell.angle_gamma   90.00
#
_symmetry.space_group_name_H-M   'P 1'
#
loop_
_entity.id
_entity.type
_entity.pdbx_description
1 polymer ?
#
loop_
_entity_poly.entity_id
_entity_poly.type
_entity_poly.pdbx_seq_one_letter_code
_entity_poly.pdbx_strand_id
1 'polypeptide(L)'
;MQKSQYENKLSKQEIVNEISRIALESQPYSLSTGSSIPSAFFQDLENRFSIPRSNGMESKAATFCDYFGVEWTAACDSSETPSGGGGTVTKVGLLVLLSAVKRALERELSDS
;
A
#
# COMPACT_ATOMS: atom_id res chain seq x y z
N MET A 1 19.09 4.75 12.14
CA MET A 1 18.20 4.83 10.96
C MET A 1 18.97 4.47 9.71
N GLN A 2 18.86 3.23 9.21
CA GLN A 2 19.56 2.72 8.01
C GLN A 2 18.61 2.09 6.97
N LYS A 3 17.29 2.36 7.04
CA LYS A 3 16.31 1.77 6.10
C LYS A 3 16.28 2.46 4.71
N SER A 4 16.81 3.70 4.62
CA SER A 4 16.57 4.61 3.49
C SER A 4 17.24 4.25 2.14
N GLN A 5 18.32 3.46 2.11
CA GLN A 5 18.99 3.13 0.83
C GLN A 5 18.52 1.83 0.16
N TYR A 6 18.08 0.84 0.94
CA TYR A 6 17.59 -0.44 0.39
C TYR A 6 16.16 -0.32 -0.17
N GLU A 7 15.28 0.38 0.55
CA GLU A 7 13.89 0.60 0.13
C GLU A 7 13.80 1.42 -1.17
N ASN A 8 14.77 2.30 -1.42
CA ASN A 8 14.83 3.09 -2.65
C ASN A 8 15.18 2.26 -3.91
N LYS A 9 15.78 1.08 -3.78
CA LYS A 9 16.12 0.22 -4.93
C LYS A 9 14.99 -0.71 -5.37
N LEU A 10 14.01 -0.99 -4.51
CA LEU A 10 12.93 -1.93 -4.82
C LEU A 10 12.01 -1.40 -5.93
N SER A 11 11.66 -2.25 -6.88
CA SER A 11 10.60 -2.01 -7.85
C SER A 11 9.22 -2.03 -7.18
N LYS A 12 8.21 -1.46 -7.84
CA LYS A 12 6.81 -1.55 -7.35
C LYS A 12 6.38 -3.01 -7.14
N GLN A 13 6.78 -3.90 -8.05
CA GLN A 13 6.44 -5.33 -7.97
C GLN A 13 7.07 -5.99 -6.74
N GLU A 14 8.34 -5.68 -6.44
CA GLU A 14 9.01 -6.22 -5.26
C GLU A 14 8.34 -5.74 -3.96
N ILE A 15 7.89 -4.48 -3.91
CA ILE A 15 7.18 -3.96 -2.74
C ILE A 15 5.82 -4.64 -2.58
N VAL A 16 5.07 -4.82 -3.67
CA VAL A 16 3.79 -5.55 -3.65
C VAL A 16 4.00 -6.99 -3.17
N ASN A 17 5.00 -7.69 -3.70
CA ASN A 17 5.33 -9.05 -3.28
C ASN A 17 5.69 -9.11 -1.79
N GLU A 18 6.44 -8.13 -1.29
CA GLU A 18 6.80 -8.07 0.12
C GLU A 18 5.57 -7.85 1.01
N ILE A 19 4.67 -6.95 0.64
CA ILE A 19 3.40 -6.75 1.36
C ILE A 19 2.57 -8.03 1.34
N SER A 20 2.43 -8.67 0.18
CA SER A 20 1.71 -9.94 0.05
C SER A 20 2.28 -11.03 0.95
N ARG A 21 3.62 -11.14 0.99
CA ARG A 21 4.33 -12.13 1.79
C ARG A 21 4.05 -11.97 3.28
N ILE A 22 4.00 -10.74 3.79
CA ILE A 22 3.86 -10.48 5.23
C ILE A 22 2.41 -10.35 5.70
N ALA A 23 1.47 -10.00 4.83
CA ALA A 23 0.11 -9.67 5.23
C ALA A 23 -1.02 -10.40 4.49
N LEU A 24 -0.75 -10.97 3.31
CA LEU A 24 -1.78 -11.57 2.45
C LEU A 24 -1.47 -13.02 2.10
N GLU A 25 -0.87 -13.78 3.02
CA GLU A 25 -0.59 -15.22 2.83
C GLU A 25 0.21 -15.54 1.56
N SER A 26 1.08 -14.61 1.12
CA SER A 26 1.83 -14.71 -0.13
C SER A 26 0.98 -14.80 -1.41
N GLN A 27 -0.24 -14.24 -1.40
CA GLN A 27 -1.05 -14.13 -2.61
C GLN A 27 -0.33 -13.32 -3.71
N PRO A 28 -0.29 -13.83 -4.97
CA PRO A 28 0.41 -13.16 -6.05
C PRO A 28 -0.45 -12.03 -6.63
N TYR A 29 0.11 -10.81 -6.70
CA TYR A 29 -0.48 -9.70 -7.44
C TYR A 29 0.52 -9.16 -8.44
N SER A 30 0.23 -9.34 -9.72
CA SER A 30 1.05 -8.80 -10.81
C SER A 30 0.59 -7.39 -11.17
N LEU A 31 1.54 -6.48 -11.38
CA LEU A 31 1.22 -5.16 -11.93
C LEU A 31 0.62 -5.31 -13.34
N SER A 32 -0.38 -4.49 -13.66
CA SER A 32 -0.99 -4.46 -15.00
C SER A 32 -0.13 -3.67 -15.99
N THR A 33 -0.51 -3.70 -17.28
CA THR A 33 0.01 -2.80 -18.31
C THR A 33 -0.04 -1.36 -17.79
N GLY A 34 1.11 -0.67 -17.77
CA GLY A 34 1.25 0.67 -17.17
C GLY A 34 1.80 0.70 -15.73
N SER A 35 2.21 -0.44 -15.16
CA SER A 35 2.74 -0.54 -13.78
C SER A 35 1.73 -0.15 -12.69
N SER A 36 0.43 -0.33 -12.97
CA SER A 36 -0.66 -0.11 -12.01
C SER A 36 -0.85 -1.33 -11.13
N ILE A 37 -1.12 -1.11 -9.86
CA ILE A 37 -1.35 -2.16 -8.87
C ILE A 37 -2.83 -2.58 -8.96
N PRO A 38 -3.17 -3.89 -8.97
CA PRO A 38 -4.56 -4.32 -9.03
C PRO A 38 -5.38 -3.78 -7.85
N SER A 39 -6.61 -3.31 -8.08
CA SER A 39 -7.48 -2.85 -6.98
C SER A 39 -7.78 -3.94 -5.93
N ALA A 40 -7.76 -5.21 -6.34
CA ALA A 40 -7.96 -6.36 -5.44
C ALA A 40 -6.90 -6.40 -4.33
N PHE A 41 -5.64 -6.07 -4.64
CA PHE A 41 -4.55 -6.02 -3.65
C PHE A 41 -4.89 -5.11 -2.46
N PHE A 42 -5.41 -3.91 -2.73
CA PHE A 42 -5.80 -2.98 -1.67
C PHE A 42 -7.08 -3.44 -0.96
N GLN A 43 -8.02 -4.04 -1.69
CA GLN A 43 -9.25 -4.55 -1.10
C GLN A 43 -8.98 -5.70 -0.11
N ASP A 44 -8.01 -6.56 -0.42
CA ASP A 44 -7.63 -7.68 0.41
C ASP A 44 -6.90 -7.22 1.68
N LEU A 45 -6.11 -6.14 1.60
CA LEU A 45 -5.57 -5.46 2.79
C LEU A 45 -6.67 -4.89 3.68
N GLU A 46 -7.64 -4.17 3.11
CA GLU A 46 -8.78 -3.66 3.89
C GLU A 46 -9.54 -4.80 4.56
N ASN A 47 -9.79 -5.91 3.85
CA ASN A 47 -10.49 -7.07 4.39
C ASN A 47 -9.69 -7.75 5.51
N ARG A 48 -8.38 -7.98 5.33
CA ARG A 48 -7.52 -8.67 6.30
C ARG A 48 -7.44 -7.93 7.64
N PHE A 49 -7.43 -6.61 7.61
CA PHE A 49 -7.29 -5.76 8.79
C PHE A 49 -8.62 -5.13 9.24
N SER A 50 -9.75 -5.55 8.65
CA SER A 50 -11.10 -5.05 8.96
C SER A 50 -11.23 -3.52 8.87
N ILE A 51 -10.58 -2.92 7.88
CA ILE A 51 -10.62 -1.47 7.62
C ILE A 51 -11.85 -1.13 6.76
N PRO A 52 -12.52 0.02 6.99
CA PRO A 52 -13.62 0.47 6.15
C PRO A 52 -13.24 0.54 4.67
N ARG A 53 -14.17 0.11 3.80
CA ARG A 53 -13.93 0.11 2.35
C ARG A 53 -13.98 1.52 1.78
N SER A 54 -12.96 1.86 1.00
CA SER A 54 -12.92 3.10 0.22
C SER A 54 -13.04 2.86 -1.29
N ASN A 55 -13.50 3.85 -2.04
CA ASN A 55 -13.59 3.79 -3.50
C ASN A 55 -12.34 4.41 -4.14
N GLY A 56 -11.71 3.71 -5.08
CA GLY A 56 -10.44 4.12 -5.71
C GLY A 56 -9.22 3.51 -5.01
N MET A 57 -8.19 3.15 -5.79
CA MET A 57 -7.00 2.44 -5.30
C MET A 57 -6.19 3.29 -4.32
N GLU A 58 -6.02 4.56 -4.67
CA GLU A 58 -5.41 5.62 -3.86
C GLU A 58 -6.15 5.81 -2.54
N SER A 59 -7.49 5.88 -2.58
CA SER A 59 -8.30 6.06 -1.38
C SER A 59 -8.20 4.87 -0.44
N LYS A 60 -8.18 3.64 -0.97
CA LYS A 60 -7.98 2.41 -0.17
C LYS A 60 -6.63 2.43 0.55
N ALA A 61 -5.56 2.76 -0.18
CA ALA A 61 -4.22 2.84 0.39
C ALA A 61 -4.08 3.96 1.44
N ALA A 62 -4.64 5.14 1.17
CA ALA A 62 -4.65 6.26 2.11
C ALA A 62 -5.45 5.93 3.37
N THR A 63 -6.65 5.35 3.22
CA THR A 63 -7.51 4.94 4.35
C THR A 63 -6.79 3.92 5.23
N PHE A 64 -6.10 2.95 4.61
CA PHE A 64 -5.29 1.98 5.35
C PHE A 64 -4.20 2.66 6.16
N CYS A 65 -3.45 3.58 5.55
CA CYS A 65 -2.34 4.26 6.22
C CYS A 65 -2.84 5.14 7.38
N ASP A 66 -3.90 5.91 7.15
CA ASP A 66 -4.54 6.75 8.17
C ASP A 66 -5.03 5.94 9.37
N TYR A 67 -5.67 4.79 9.12
CA TYR A 67 -6.15 3.88 10.18
C TYR A 67 -5.03 3.40 11.12
N PHE A 68 -3.81 3.25 10.60
CA PHE A 68 -2.63 2.88 11.39
C PHE A 68 -1.74 4.08 11.76
N GLY A 69 -2.23 5.32 11.58
CA GLY A 69 -1.53 6.55 11.95
C GLY A 69 -0.23 6.76 11.18
N VAL A 70 -0.18 6.35 9.92
CA VAL A 70 0.92 6.59 8.99
C VAL A 70 0.49 7.66 7.99
N GLU A 71 1.28 8.73 7.91
CA GLU A 71 0.96 9.89 7.06
C GLU A 71 0.98 9.54 5.56
N TRP A 72 -0.12 9.87 4.88
CA TRP A 72 -0.24 9.79 3.43
C TRP A 72 -0.11 11.20 2.83
N THR A 73 0.79 11.37 1.87
CA THR A 73 1.09 12.69 1.28
C THR A 73 0.79 12.71 -0.22
N ALA A 74 0.77 13.90 -0.84
CA ALA A 74 0.58 14.04 -2.29
C ALA A 74 1.64 13.30 -3.14
N ALA A 75 2.80 12.92 -2.57
CA ALA A 75 3.78 12.09 -3.27
C ALA A 75 3.37 10.60 -3.37
N CYS A 76 2.38 10.17 -2.59
CA CYS A 76 1.97 8.77 -2.47
C CYS A 76 1.02 8.31 -3.58
N ASP A 77 0.30 9.23 -4.21
CA ASP A 77 -0.58 8.94 -5.33
C ASP A 77 -0.44 9.99 -6.44
N SER A 78 -1.15 9.77 -7.54
CA SER A 78 -1.17 10.66 -8.70
C SER A 78 -2.54 11.33 -8.89
N SER A 79 -3.32 11.46 -7.81
CA SER A 79 -4.68 12.03 -7.85
C SER A 79 -4.73 13.48 -8.32
N GLU A 80 -3.63 14.24 -8.17
CA GLU A 80 -3.52 15.62 -8.66
C GLU A 80 -3.11 15.74 -10.13
N THR A 81 -3.00 14.62 -10.87
CA THR A 81 -2.69 14.69 -12.31
C THR A 81 -3.92 15.14 -13.12
N PRO A 82 -3.82 16.13 -14.03
CA PRO A 82 -4.98 16.86 -14.58
C PRO A 82 -5.82 16.09 -15.62
N SER A 83 -5.79 14.76 -15.64
CA SER A 83 -6.34 13.96 -16.73
C SER A 83 -7.44 13.00 -16.29
N GLY A 84 -8.40 13.42 -15.45
CA GLY A 84 -9.74 12.82 -15.30
C GLY A 84 -9.88 11.31 -15.06
N GLY A 85 -8.79 10.58 -14.87
CA GLY A 85 -8.70 9.15 -14.64
C GLY A 85 -8.06 8.96 -13.28
N GLY A 86 -8.75 8.23 -12.40
CA GLY A 86 -8.42 8.12 -10.98
C GLY A 86 -6.94 7.94 -10.66
N GLY A 87 -6.54 8.45 -9.49
CA GLY A 87 -5.15 8.46 -9.07
C GLY A 87 -4.61 7.04 -8.95
N THR A 88 -3.39 6.80 -9.44
CA THR A 88 -2.67 5.56 -9.16
C THR A 88 -1.75 5.73 -7.97
N VAL A 89 -1.50 4.66 -7.22
CA VAL A 89 -0.53 4.64 -6.13
C VAL A 89 0.90 4.65 -6.69
N THR A 90 1.71 5.60 -6.24
CA THR A 90 3.11 5.72 -6.64
C THR A 90 3.97 4.69 -5.91
N LYS A 91 5.25 4.57 -6.30
CA LYS A 91 6.20 3.75 -5.55
C LYS A 91 6.38 4.27 -4.11
N VAL A 92 6.36 5.59 -3.92
CA VAL A 92 6.44 6.21 -2.59
C VAL A 92 5.22 5.79 -1.77
N GLY A 93 4.02 5.84 -2.34
CA GLY A 93 2.80 5.38 -1.67
C GLY A 93 2.85 3.91 -1.28
N LEU A 94 3.43 3.04 -2.12
CA LEU A 94 3.65 1.64 -1.77
C LEU A 94 4.64 1.45 -0.60
N LEU A 95 5.69 2.25 -0.49
CA LEU A 95 6.63 2.19 0.64
C LEU A 95 5.98 2.68 1.94
N VAL A 96 5.17 3.72 1.85
CA VAL A 96 4.35 4.21 2.98
C VAL A 96 3.36 3.14 3.41
N LEU A 97 2.66 2.51 2.46
CA LEU A 97 1.75 1.40 2.71
C LEU A 97 2.47 0.21 3.36
N LEU A 98 3.66 -0.17 2.88
CA LEU A 98 4.46 -1.23 3.50
C LEU A 98 4.80 -0.90 4.96
N SER A 99 5.08 0.37 5.26
CA SER A 99 5.33 0.83 6.64
C SER A 99 4.08 0.72 7.50
N ALA A 100 2.91 1.09 6.97
CA ALA A 100 1.62 0.92 7.64
C ALA A 100 1.29 -0.56 7.90
N VAL A 101 1.54 -1.44 6.94
CA VAL A 101 1.33 -2.89 7.08
C VAL A 101 2.22 -3.47 8.18
N LYS A 102 3.50 -3.10 8.23
CA LYS A 102 4.41 -3.52 9.31
C LYS A 102 3.89 -3.09 10.68
N ARG A 103 3.41 -1.85 10.79
CA ARG A 103 2.82 -1.33 12.03
C ARG A 103 1.53 -2.06 12.42
N ALA A 104 0.70 -2.42 11.44
CA ALA A 104 -0.50 -3.21 11.66
C ALA A 104 -0.18 -4.59 12.26
N LEU A 105 0.82 -5.28 11.72
CA LEU A 105 1.29 -6.58 12.23
C LEU A 105 1.90 -6.46 13.62
N GLU A 106 2.69 -5.41 13.90
CA GLU A 106 3.25 -5.14 15.24
C GLU A 106 2.14 -4.94 16.29
N ARG A 107 1.03 -4.31 15.91
CA ARG A 107 -0.14 -4.13 16.77
C ARG A 107 -0.84 -5.45 17.07
N GLU A 108 -1.08 -6.29 16.06
CA GLU A 108 -1.67 -7.63 16.26
C GLU A 108 -0.84 -8.49 17.22
N LEU A 109 0.49 -8.43 17.12
CA LEU A 109 1.40 -9.14 18.03
C LEU A 109 1.38 -8.59 19.45
N SER A 110 1.08 -7.29 19.63
CA SER A 110 1.00 -6.66 20.96
C SER A 110 -0.34 -6.93 21.66
N ASP A 111 -1.39 -7.16 20.87
CA ASP A 111 -2.75 -7.45 21.34
C ASP A 111 -2.99 -8.98 21.55
N SER A 112 -2.00 -9.84 21.22
CA SER A 112 -2.01 -11.31 21.39
C SER A 112 -1.32 -11.77 22.67
#